data_AF-A0A497HQ44-F1
#
_entry.id   AF-A0A497HQ44-F1
#
_cell.length_a   1.000
_cell.length_b   1.000
_cell.length_c   1.000
_cell.angle_alpha   90.00
_cell.angle_beta   90.00
_cell.angle_gamma   90.00
#
_symmetry.space_group_name_H-M   'P 1'
#
loop_
_entity.id
_entity.type
_entity.pdbx_description
1 polymer ?
#
loop_
_entity_poly.entity_id
_entity_poly.type
_entity_poly.pdbx_seq_one_letter_code
_entity_poly.pdbx_strand_id
1 'polypeptide(L)'
;LATVLVPVIVRGINDDEVGKIVDFALENTEVIRSVNFQPVSFSGRINQEQRLKGRYTIGDLINDLADQTDYIEGPEDFFPIPAAAVLSELISQIAKEPKVAFTTHPHCGSAAYLFREDGGRVISLARFIDADGLLDEAQALIESGEFENYGKLRGALKAYQLVKRHIDTSKAPKGLNVLSMLKSVFLTQNKKALGEFHWRTLFIGAMHFQDLYNYDLERVRRCVIHYTTPDGRIIPFCAYNTGPEFRVEVEKKFGMSIEEWQKRNPGRDIMGRDLYPSELPA
;
A
#
# COMPACT_ATOMS: atom_id res chain seq x y z
N LEU A 1 19.39 3.95 0.09
CA LEU A 1 18.44 2.98 -0.49
C LEU A 1 17.16 3.06 0.32
N ALA A 2 15.98 3.06 -0.31
CA ALA A 2 14.71 2.96 0.41
C ALA A 2 14.23 1.51 0.37
N THR A 3 13.87 0.94 1.51
CA THR A 3 13.50 -0.48 1.66
C THR A 3 12.06 -0.63 2.14
N VAL A 4 11.38 -1.66 1.65
CA VAL A 4 10.04 -2.08 2.08
C VAL A 4 10.14 -3.51 2.59
N LEU A 5 9.69 -3.75 3.83
CA LEU A 5 9.56 -5.09 4.37
C LEU A 5 8.25 -5.72 3.88
N VAL A 6 8.29 -6.96 3.40
CA VAL A 6 7.10 -7.67 2.89
C VAL A 6 6.98 -9.04 3.56
N PRO A 7 6.58 -9.09 4.84
CA PRO A 7 6.43 -10.35 5.57
C PRO A 7 5.11 -11.04 5.21
N VAL A 8 5.18 -12.36 4.98
CA VAL A 8 3.98 -13.20 4.88
C VAL A 8 3.60 -13.66 6.28
N ILE A 9 2.34 -13.47 6.68
CA ILE A 9 1.84 -13.84 8.01
C ILE A 9 0.92 -15.05 7.92
N VAL A 10 1.20 -16.04 8.76
CA VAL A 10 0.42 -17.27 8.92
C VAL A 10 0.06 -17.40 10.39
N ARG A 11 -1.23 -17.60 10.68
CA ARG A 11 -1.72 -17.76 12.06
C ARG A 11 -1.04 -18.94 12.75
N GLY A 12 -0.62 -18.76 13.99
CA GLY A 12 0.06 -19.73 14.83
C GLY A 12 1.51 -20.02 14.44
N ILE A 13 2.10 -19.25 13.51
CA ILE A 13 3.50 -19.40 13.10
C ILE A 13 4.30 -18.14 13.43
N ASN A 14 3.80 -16.98 13.04
CA ASN A 14 4.51 -15.70 13.17
C ASN A 14 3.58 -14.50 13.34
N ASP A 15 2.32 -14.73 13.69
CA ASP A 15 1.33 -13.71 14.01
C ASP A 15 1.64 -12.97 15.32
N ASP A 16 2.41 -13.60 16.23
CA ASP A 16 2.93 -13.02 17.47
C ASP A 16 4.13 -12.05 17.29
N GLU A 17 4.59 -11.87 16.05
CA GLU A 17 5.75 -11.04 15.72
C GLU A 17 5.38 -9.77 14.94
N VAL A 18 4.09 -9.53 14.62
CA VAL A 18 3.69 -8.41 13.77
C VAL A 18 4.06 -7.05 14.37
N GLY A 19 3.89 -6.86 15.68
CA GLY A 19 4.31 -5.65 16.38
C GLY A 19 5.83 -5.44 16.33
N LYS A 20 6.61 -6.48 16.62
CA LYS A 20 8.09 -6.43 16.60
C LYS A 20 8.64 -6.08 15.22
N ILE A 21 7.99 -6.54 14.14
CA ILE A 21 8.37 -6.18 12.77
C ILE A 21 8.16 -4.68 12.54
N VAL A 22 7.05 -4.12 13.03
CA VAL A 22 6.78 -2.68 12.94
C VAL A 22 7.78 -1.89 13.78
N ASP A 23 8.08 -2.34 15.00
CA ASP A 23 9.07 -1.69 15.87
C ASP A 23 10.46 -1.67 15.22
N PHE A 24 10.90 -2.79 14.66
CA PHE A 24 12.14 -2.86 13.89
C PHE A 24 12.15 -1.86 12.73
N ALA A 25 11.03 -1.73 12.01
CA ALA A 25 10.91 -0.75 10.93
C ALA A 25 10.95 0.70 11.43
N LEU A 26 10.29 0.99 12.57
CA LEU A 26 10.30 2.30 13.23
C LEU A 26 11.70 2.68 13.72
N GLU A 27 12.46 1.71 14.22
CA GLU A 27 13.85 1.85 14.65
C GLU A 27 14.81 2.19 13.52
N ASN A 28 14.51 1.74 12.29
CA ASN A 28 15.37 1.87 11.11
C ASN A 28 14.73 2.73 10.00
N THR A 29 13.98 3.78 10.41
CA THR A 29 13.25 4.68 9.49
C THR A 29 14.14 5.52 8.58
N GLU A 30 15.46 5.48 8.71
CA GLU A 30 16.42 6.07 7.77
C GLU A 30 16.59 5.23 6.49
N VAL A 31 16.27 3.94 6.54
CA VAL A 31 16.29 3.04 5.38
C VAL A 31 14.91 2.46 5.08
N ILE A 32 14.19 2.00 6.11
CA ILE A 32 12.91 1.33 5.97
C ILE A 32 11.79 2.37 5.89
N ARG A 33 11.03 2.32 4.80
CA ARG A 33 9.93 3.26 4.50
C ARG A 33 8.56 2.68 4.77
N SER A 34 8.47 1.36 4.81
CA SER A 34 7.21 0.66 4.88
C SER A 34 7.38 -0.78 5.36
N VAL A 35 6.34 -1.25 6.03
CA VAL A 35 6.03 -2.67 6.18
C VAL A 35 4.74 -2.95 5.42
N ASN A 36 4.74 -3.92 4.51
CA ASN A 36 3.57 -4.35 3.77
C ASN A 36 3.30 -5.83 4.03
N PHE A 37 2.50 -6.10 5.06
CA PHE A 37 2.11 -7.43 5.47
C PHE A 37 1.29 -8.13 4.38
N GLN A 38 1.57 -9.41 4.17
CA GLN A 38 0.83 -10.27 3.26
C GLN A 38 0.22 -11.43 4.06
N PRO A 39 -1.04 -11.30 4.52
CA PRO A 39 -1.76 -12.45 5.05
C PRO A 39 -1.75 -13.60 4.03
N VAL A 40 -1.49 -14.81 4.51
CA VAL A 40 -1.31 -15.98 3.66
C VAL A 40 -2.51 -16.24 2.74
N SER A 41 -2.22 -16.47 1.47
CA SER A 41 -3.15 -17.07 0.50
C SER A 41 -2.79 -18.54 0.31
N PHE A 42 -3.79 -19.42 0.40
CA PHE A 42 -3.58 -20.85 0.27
C PHE A 42 -3.91 -21.32 -1.14
N SER A 43 -2.90 -21.78 -1.87
CA SER A 43 -3.07 -22.41 -3.19
C SER A 43 -2.68 -23.89 -3.15
N GLY A 44 -3.25 -24.69 -4.07
CA GLY A 44 -2.94 -26.12 -4.19
C GLY A 44 -3.65 -27.03 -3.17
N ARG A 45 -3.04 -28.18 -2.87
CA ARG A 45 -3.63 -29.24 -2.04
C ARG A 45 -3.40 -28.97 -0.55
N ILE A 46 -4.32 -28.25 0.09
CA ILE A 46 -4.41 -28.10 1.55
C ILE A 46 -5.79 -28.56 2.04
N ASN A 47 -5.86 -29.25 3.17
CA ASN A 47 -7.15 -29.64 3.75
C ASN A 47 -7.81 -28.46 4.50
N GLN A 48 -9.12 -28.55 4.72
CA GLN A 48 -9.90 -27.45 5.31
C GLN A 48 -9.46 -27.10 6.75
N GLU A 49 -9.09 -28.11 7.54
CA GLU A 49 -8.66 -27.91 8.93
C GLU A 49 -7.35 -27.13 9.01
N GLN A 50 -6.33 -27.56 8.26
CA GLN A 50 -5.02 -26.89 8.18
C GLN A 50 -5.17 -25.46 7.65
N ARG A 51 -6.00 -25.28 6.63
CA ARG A 51 -6.27 -23.97 6.05
C ARG A 51 -6.89 -23.01 7.08
N LEU A 52 -7.89 -23.46 7.83
CA LEU A 52 -8.53 -22.62 8.84
C LEU A 52 -7.59 -22.30 10.00
N LYS A 53 -6.76 -23.26 10.43
CA LYS A 53 -5.75 -23.05 11.47
C LYS A 53 -4.70 -22.00 11.08
N GLY A 54 -4.24 -22.01 9.84
CA GLY A 54 -3.25 -21.03 9.36
C GLY A 54 -3.84 -19.74 8.81
N ARG A 55 -5.18 -19.62 8.70
CA ARG A 55 -5.83 -18.46 8.09
C ARG A 55 -5.58 -17.21 8.92
N TYR A 56 -5.08 -16.20 8.24
CA TYR A 56 -4.87 -14.87 8.76
C TYR A 56 -5.55 -13.85 7.85
N THR A 57 -6.23 -12.86 8.42
CA THR A 57 -6.95 -11.82 7.68
C THR A 57 -6.38 -10.43 8.00
N ILE A 58 -6.82 -9.42 7.26
CA ILE A 58 -6.48 -8.02 7.57
C ILE A 58 -7.04 -7.63 8.95
N GLY A 59 -8.23 -8.11 9.31
CA GLY A 59 -8.80 -7.85 10.64
C GLY A 59 -7.98 -8.48 11.76
N ASP A 60 -7.47 -9.70 11.54
CA ASP A 60 -6.55 -10.34 12.49
C ASP A 60 -5.27 -9.54 12.67
N LEU A 61 -4.67 -9.06 11.56
CA LEU A 61 -3.50 -8.18 11.62
C LEU A 61 -3.76 -6.92 12.44
N ILE A 62 -4.89 -6.27 12.22
CA ILE A 62 -5.24 -5.04 12.95
C ILE A 62 -5.39 -5.33 14.44
N ASN A 63 -6.08 -6.40 14.81
CA ASN A 63 -6.24 -6.80 16.20
C ASN A 63 -4.90 -7.15 16.84
N ASP A 64 -4.08 -7.95 16.17
CA ASP A 64 -2.77 -8.33 16.69
C ASP A 64 -1.83 -7.13 16.83
N LEU A 65 -1.87 -6.16 15.91
CA LEU A 65 -1.12 -4.91 16.05
C LEU A 65 -1.63 -4.07 17.23
N ALA A 66 -2.95 -4.01 17.45
CA ALA A 66 -3.52 -3.32 18.60
C ALA A 66 -3.15 -4.01 19.93
N ASP A 67 -3.05 -5.34 19.94
CA ASP A 67 -2.68 -6.13 21.12
C ASP A 67 -1.15 -6.10 21.39
N GLN A 68 -0.33 -5.99 20.34
CA GLN A 68 1.13 -6.09 20.43
C GLN A 68 1.86 -4.75 20.48
N THR A 69 1.16 -3.62 20.26
CA THR A 69 1.76 -2.28 20.24
C THR A 69 0.98 -1.32 21.12
N ASP A 70 1.56 -0.15 21.43
CA ASP A 70 0.92 0.90 22.23
C ASP A 70 0.47 2.12 21.39
N TYR A 71 0.63 2.05 20.07
CA TYR A 71 0.38 3.16 19.14
C TYR A 71 -0.66 2.87 18.04
N ILE A 72 -1.08 1.61 17.89
CA ILE A 72 -2.28 1.22 17.14
C ILE A 72 -3.35 0.89 18.18
N GLU A 73 -4.51 1.53 18.09
CA GLU A 73 -5.65 1.29 18.99
C GLU A 73 -6.68 0.35 18.38
N GLY A 74 -6.75 0.27 17.04
CA GLY A 74 -7.71 -0.60 16.38
C GLY A 74 -7.97 -0.27 14.91
N PRO A 75 -9.13 -0.71 14.38
CA PRO A 75 -9.51 -0.52 12.98
C PRO A 75 -9.57 0.93 12.51
N GLU A 76 -9.82 1.88 13.40
CA GLU A 76 -9.91 3.30 13.10
C GLU A 76 -8.55 3.94 12.75
N ASP A 77 -7.43 3.27 13.02
CA ASP A 77 -6.11 3.71 12.55
C ASP A 77 -5.82 3.30 11.09
N PHE A 78 -6.72 2.51 10.49
CA PHE A 78 -6.54 1.90 9.19
C PHE A 78 -7.57 2.39 8.17
N PHE A 79 -7.08 2.62 6.95
CA PHE A 79 -7.87 3.08 5.82
C PHE A 79 -7.83 2.08 4.66
N PRO A 80 -8.95 1.86 3.97
CA PRO A 80 -8.92 1.06 2.76
C PRO A 80 -8.03 1.74 1.71
N ILE A 81 -7.19 0.98 1.00
CA ILE A 81 -6.29 1.51 -0.03
C ILE A 81 -6.96 2.51 -1.02
N PRO A 82 -8.19 2.29 -1.53
CA PRO A 82 -8.81 3.25 -2.43
C PRO A 82 -9.18 4.60 -1.80
N ALA A 83 -9.09 4.79 -0.49
CA ALA A 83 -9.36 6.08 0.15
C ALA A 83 -8.52 7.22 -0.45
N ALA A 84 -7.26 6.94 -0.79
CA ALA A 84 -6.37 7.93 -1.42
C ALA A 84 -6.84 8.36 -2.83
N ALA A 85 -7.70 7.58 -3.50
CA ALA A 85 -8.22 7.93 -4.82
C ALA A 85 -9.10 9.20 -4.78
N VAL A 86 -9.83 9.42 -3.69
CA VAL A 86 -10.63 10.63 -3.46
C VAL A 86 -9.73 11.87 -3.50
N LEU A 87 -8.60 11.82 -2.78
CA LEU A 87 -7.64 12.92 -2.77
C LEU A 87 -6.97 13.13 -4.13
N SER A 88 -6.69 12.05 -4.87
CA SER A 88 -6.15 12.14 -6.24
C SER A 88 -7.13 12.81 -7.19
N GLU A 89 -8.42 12.49 -7.10
CA GLU A 89 -9.47 13.09 -7.91
C GLU A 89 -9.63 14.59 -7.57
N LEU A 90 -9.65 14.93 -6.27
CA LEU A 90 -9.66 16.32 -5.82
C LEU A 90 -8.51 17.13 -6.43
N ILE A 91 -7.28 16.59 -6.37
CA ILE A 91 -6.10 17.24 -6.95
C ILE A 91 -6.21 17.33 -8.47
N SER A 92 -6.80 16.32 -9.13
CA SER A 92 -7.00 16.31 -10.58
C SER A 92 -7.91 17.46 -11.04
N GLN A 93 -9.03 17.66 -10.35
CA GLN A 93 -9.96 18.75 -10.65
C GLN A 93 -9.34 20.13 -10.40
N ILE A 94 -8.53 20.29 -9.36
CA ILE A 94 -7.83 21.55 -9.04
C ILE A 94 -6.74 21.84 -10.08
N ALA A 95 -5.93 20.84 -10.41
CA ALA A 95 -4.80 20.99 -11.33
C ALA A 95 -5.24 21.05 -12.80
N LYS A 96 -6.49 20.63 -13.09
CA LYS A 96 -7.06 20.48 -14.44
C LYS A 96 -6.25 19.49 -15.29
N GLU A 97 -5.75 18.45 -14.64
CA GLU A 97 -4.98 17.38 -15.28
C GLU A 97 -5.24 16.06 -14.53
N PRO A 98 -5.39 14.93 -15.24
CA PRO A 98 -5.56 13.64 -14.58
C PRO A 98 -4.36 13.27 -13.70
N LYS A 99 -4.62 12.88 -12.45
CA LYS A 99 -3.64 12.28 -11.56
C LYS A 99 -3.90 10.78 -11.43
N VAL A 100 -2.83 10.03 -11.17
CA VAL A 100 -2.91 8.59 -10.96
C VAL A 100 -3.68 8.32 -9.67
N ALA A 101 -4.82 7.65 -9.78
CA ALA A 101 -5.62 7.19 -8.67
C ALA A 101 -5.58 5.65 -8.59
N PHE A 102 -5.28 5.12 -7.40
CA PHE A 102 -5.34 3.68 -7.16
C PHE A 102 -6.73 3.30 -6.64
N THR A 103 -7.58 2.80 -7.53
CA THR A 103 -9.01 2.55 -7.27
C THR A 103 -9.31 1.09 -6.93
N THR A 104 -8.38 0.41 -6.26
CA THR A 104 -8.52 -1.01 -5.93
C THR A 104 -9.77 -1.31 -5.10
N HIS A 105 -10.24 -2.55 -5.10
CA HIS A 105 -11.37 -2.93 -4.25
C HIS A 105 -11.01 -2.75 -2.77
N PRO A 106 -11.88 -2.17 -1.91
CA PRO A 106 -11.55 -1.87 -0.52
C PRO A 106 -11.15 -3.11 0.30
N HIS A 107 -11.69 -4.28 -0.02
CA HIS A 107 -11.31 -5.54 0.64
C HIS A 107 -9.94 -6.11 0.21
N CYS A 108 -9.26 -5.51 -0.78
CA CYS A 108 -7.95 -5.99 -1.21
C CYS A 108 -6.85 -5.64 -0.22
N GLY A 109 -6.94 -4.47 0.43
CA GLY A 109 -5.94 -4.07 1.38
C GLY A 109 -6.38 -2.92 2.25
N SER A 110 -5.64 -2.75 3.34
CA SER A 110 -5.79 -1.66 4.28
C SER A 110 -4.42 -1.06 4.60
N ALA A 111 -4.39 0.19 5.04
CA ALA A 111 -3.15 0.86 5.38
C ALA A 111 -3.29 1.83 6.56
N ALA A 112 -2.22 1.93 7.34
CA ALA A 112 -2.05 2.92 8.39
C ALA A 112 -0.75 3.71 8.16
N TYR A 113 -0.67 4.89 8.76
CA TYR A 113 0.52 5.72 8.74
C TYR A 113 0.94 6.05 10.17
N LEU A 114 2.19 5.79 10.49
CA LEU A 114 2.79 6.08 11.80
C LEU A 114 3.83 7.18 11.68
N PHE A 115 3.90 8.02 12.70
CA PHE A 115 4.92 9.05 12.87
C PHE A 115 5.74 8.73 14.10
N ARG A 116 7.06 8.81 13.98
CA ARG A 116 7.97 8.69 15.11
C ARG A 116 8.53 10.07 15.49
N GLU A 117 8.28 10.50 16.71
CA GLU A 117 8.82 11.74 17.27
C GLU A 117 10.27 11.57 17.72
N ASP A 118 10.99 12.70 17.80
CA ASP A 118 12.26 12.78 18.50
C ASP A 118 12.04 12.41 19.98
N GLY A 119 12.66 11.32 20.44
CA GLY A 119 12.43 10.73 21.76
C GLY A 119 11.67 9.40 21.74
N GLY A 120 11.29 8.91 20.56
CA GLY A 120 10.84 7.53 20.36
C GLY A 120 9.34 7.31 20.46
N ARG A 121 8.55 8.33 20.82
CA ARG A 121 7.09 8.25 20.82
C ARG A 121 6.55 8.05 19.39
N VAL A 122 5.59 7.15 19.25
CA VAL A 122 4.93 6.84 17.97
C VAL A 122 3.48 7.34 18.02
N ILE A 123 3.01 7.92 16.91
CA ILE A 123 1.67 8.49 16.79
C ILE A 123 1.06 8.06 15.45
N SER A 124 -0.13 7.45 15.49
CA SER A 124 -0.93 7.17 14.29
C SER A 124 -1.47 8.46 13.66
N LEU A 125 -1.50 8.51 12.32
CA LEU A 125 -2.11 9.59 11.53
C LEU A 125 -3.55 9.88 11.98
N ALA A 126 -4.31 8.83 12.28
CA ALA A 126 -5.73 8.94 12.66
C ALA A 126 -5.93 9.68 13.99
N ARG A 127 -4.89 9.82 14.83
CA ARG A 127 -4.99 10.54 16.11
C ARG A 127 -5.12 12.05 15.95
N PHE A 128 -4.67 12.60 14.82
CA PHE A 128 -4.64 14.04 14.58
C PHE A 128 -5.20 14.45 13.21
N ILE A 129 -5.61 13.49 12.38
CA ILE A 129 -6.34 13.73 11.13
C ILE A 129 -7.68 13.01 11.19
N ASP A 130 -8.77 13.77 11.10
CA ASP A 130 -10.12 13.26 10.83
C ASP A 130 -10.24 12.89 9.36
N ALA A 131 -9.74 11.69 9.02
CA ALA A 131 -9.65 11.23 7.65
C ALA A 131 -11.04 10.93 7.06
N ASP A 132 -11.96 10.34 7.82
CA ASP A 132 -13.31 10.05 7.35
C ASP A 132 -14.06 11.34 6.98
N GLY A 133 -14.06 12.33 7.88
CA GLY A 133 -14.68 13.63 7.60
C GLY A 133 -14.02 14.34 6.41
N LEU A 134 -12.69 14.27 6.30
CA LEU A 134 -11.95 14.83 5.17
C LEU A 134 -12.37 14.18 3.84
N LEU A 135 -12.45 12.86 3.80
CA LEU A 135 -12.77 12.11 2.59
C LEU A 135 -14.23 12.35 2.17
N ASP A 136 -15.16 12.37 3.12
CA ASP A 136 -16.57 12.64 2.85
C ASP A 136 -16.79 14.06 2.31
N GLU A 137 -16.19 15.08 2.95
CA GLU A 137 -16.27 16.45 2.46
C GLU A 137 -15.57 16.63 1.11
N ALA A 138 -14.42 15.95 0.89
CA ALA A 138 -13.73 15.97 -0.39
C ALA A 138 -14.60 15.34 -1.50
N GLN A 139 -15.22 14.20 -1.24
CA GLN A 139 -16.10 13.50 -2.18
C GLN A 139 -17.30 14.37 -2.55
N ALA A 140 -17.97 14.98 -1.58
CA ALA A 140 -19.08 15.89 -1.83
C ALA A 140 -18.69 17.10 -2.70
N LEU A 141 -17.48 17.64 -2.52
CA LEU A 141 -16.98 18.74 -3.34
C LEU A 141 -16.57 18.32 -4.76
N ILE A 142 -16.07 17.10 -4.93
CA ILE A 142 -15.77 16.51 -6.23
C ILE A 142 -17.07 16.33 -7.03
N GLU A 143 -18.10 15.77 -6.38
CA GLU A 143 -19.40 15.47 -7.01
C GLU A 143 -20.22 16.72 -7.31
N SER A 144 -20.07 17.79 -6.53
CA SER A 144 -20.77 19.04 -6.78
C SER A 144 -20.27 19.79 -8.02
N GLY A 145 -19.11 19.40 -8.57
CA GLY A 145 -18.48 20.08 -9.70
C GLY A 145 -17.98 21.50 -9.38
N GLU A 146 -17.99 21.92 -8.12
CA GLU A 146 -17.56 23.26 -7.73
C GLU A 146 -16.13 23.58 -8.17
N PHE A 147 -15.23 22.59 -8.08
CA PHE A 147 -13.85 22.73 -8.49
C PHE A 147 -13.69 22.90 -10.01
N GLU A 148 -14.66 22.49 -10.82
CA GLU A 148 -14.65 22.71 -12.27
C GLU A 148 -14.64 24.21 -12.60
N ASN A 149 -15.41 24.98 -11.83
CA ASN A 149 -15.59 26.43 -11.99
C ASN A 149 -14.49 27.26 -11.32
N TYR A 150 -13.68 26.66 -10.44
CA TYR A 150 -12.58 27.35 -9.78
C TYR A 150 -11.32 27.37 -10.64
N GLY A 151 -10.68 28.55 -10.70
CA GLY A 151 -9.29 28.67 -11.15
C GLY A 151 -8.34 27.98 -10.17
N LYS A 152 -7.16 27.57 -10.67
CA LYS A 152 -6.18 26.77 -9.91
C LYS A 152 -5.89 27.29 -8.50
N LEU A 153 -5.69 28.60 -8.35
CA LEU A 153 -5.39 29.22 -7.06
C LEU A 153 -6.55 29.13 -6.05
N ARG A 154 -7.78 29.38 -6.51
CA ARG A 154 -8.98 29.32 -5.65
C ARG A 154 -9.27 27.88 -5.25
N GLY A 155 -9.12 26.92 -6.17
CA GLY A 155 -9.23 25.50 -5.87
C GLY A 155 -8.18 25.05 -4.84
N ALA A 156 -6.92 25.39 -5.05
CA ALA A 156 -5.83 25.09 -4.13
C ALA A 156 -6.07 25.66 -2.72
N LEU A 157 -6.58 26.89 -2.61
CA LEU A 157 -6.93 27.51 -1.33
C LEU A 157 -8.09 26.78 -0.64
N LYS A 158 -9.13 26.39 -1.38
CA LYS A 158 -10.28 25.67 -0.83
C LYS A 158 -9.87 24.27 -0.34
N ALA A 159 -9.04 23.55 -1.10
CA ALA A 159 -8.50 22.26 -0.67
C ALA A 159 -7.60 22.39 0.56
N TYR A 160 -6.75 23.42 0.61
CA TYR A 160 -5.96 23.70 1.81
C TYR A 160 -6.83 23.96 3.04
N GLN A 161 -7.92 24.75 2.89
CA GLN A 161 -8.86 25.01 3.97
C GLN A 161 -9.64 23.76 4.40
N LEU A 162 -10.02 22.91 3.45
CA LEU A 162 -10.63 21.60 3.71
C LEU A 162 -9.71 20.78 4.61
N VAL A 163 -8.49 20.48 4.13
CA VAL A 163 -7.57 19.62 4.89
C VAL A 163 -7.19 20.23 6.23
N LYS A 164 -7.00 21.56 6.30
CA LYS A 164 -6.69 22.25 7.57
C LYS A 164 -7.77 22.05 8.64
N ARG A 165 -9.06 21.97 8.27
CA ARG A 165 -10.16 21.83 9.25
C ARG A 165 -10.23 20.43 9.86
N HIS A 166 -9.80 19.41 9.14
CA HIS A 166 -9.76 18.02 9.62
C HIS A 166 -8.45 17.65 10.31
N ILE A 167 -7.65 18.64 10.73
CA ILE A 167 -6.38 18.40 11.40
C ILE A 167 -6.38 19.04 12.77
N ASP A 168 -6.20 18.22 13.79
CA ASP A 168 -6.00 18.65 15.16
C ASP A 168 -4.51 18.89 15.42
N THR A 169 -4.08 20.15 15.26
CA THR A 169 -2.68 20.51 15.47
C THR A 169 -2.23 20.39 16.93
N SER A 170 -3.14 20.24 17.89
CA SER A 170 -2.77 20.02 19.29
C SER A 170 -2.29 18.58 19.56
N LYS A 171 -2.74 17.63 18.73
CA LYS A 171 -2.36 16.21 18.78
C LYS A 171 -1.29 15.83 17.76
N ALA A 172 -0.97 16.74 16.84
CA ALA A 172 0.03 16.50 15.81
C ALA A 172 1.44 16.28 16.40
N PRO A 173 2.29 15.45 15.76
CA PRO A 173 3.65 15.19 16.22
C PRO A 173 4.50 16.46 16.35
N LYS A 174 5.22 16.60 17.45
CA LYS A 174 6.19 17.68 17.69
C LYS A 174 7.28 17.61 16.64
N GLY A 175 7.63 18.77 16.07
CA GLY A 175 8.65 18.87 15.03
C GLY A 175 8.15 18.55 13.62
N LEU A 176 6.93 18.04 13.45
CA LEU A 176 6.28 17.93 12.14
C LEU A 176 5.41 19.15 11.89
N ASN A 177 5.78 19.97 10.91
CA ASN A 177 4.97 21.11 10.53
C ASN A 177 3.90 20.67 9.51
N VAL A 178 2.95 19.85 9.98
CA VAL A 178 1.85 19.26 9.18
C VAL A 178 1.20 20.33 8.28
N LEU A 179 0.93 21.51 8.84
CA LEU A 179 0.32 22.62 8.12
C LEU A 179 1.22 23.17 6.99
N SER A 180 2.53 23.32 7.20
CA SER A 180 3.42 23.79 6.13
C SER A 180 3.56 22.75 5.02
N MET A 181 3.51 21.47 5.37
CA MET A 181 3.56 20.37 4.42
C MET A 181 2.30 20.35 3.55
N LEU A 182 1.13 20.54 4.16
CA LEU A 182 -0.13 20.65 3.41
C LEU A 182 -0.17 21.88 2.53
N LYS A 183 0.32 23.03 3.01
CA LYS A 183 0.53 24.20 2.14
C LYS A 183 1.40 23.83 0.95
N SER A 184 2.46 23.05 1.15
CA SER A 184 3.37 22.70 0.07
C SER A 184 2.77 21.71 -0.95
N VAL A 185 1.91 20.79 -0.51
CA VAL A 185 1.23 19.83 -1.38
C VAL A 185 0.16 20.53 -2.22
N PHE A 186 -0.69 21.35 -1.59
CA PHE A 186 -1.85 21.92 -2.26
C PHE A 186 -1.58 23.28 -2.92
N LEU A 187 -0.71 24.13 -2.34
CA LEU A 187 -0.45 25.49 -2.85
C LEU A 187 0.82 25.58 -3.70
N THR A 188 1.89 24.86 -3.35
CA THR A 188 3.19 24.97 -4.06
C THR A 188 3.53 23.77 -4.94
N GLN A 189 2.74 22.69 -4.89
CA GLN A 189 2.94 21.43 -5.64
C GLN A 189 4.38 20.90 -5.60
N ASN A 190 5.07 21.08 -4.47
CA ASN A 190 6.49 20.78 -4.37
C ASN A 190 6.72 19.30 -4.00
N LYS A 191 7.20 18.50 -4.95
CA LYS A 191 7.56 17.07 -4.75
C LYS A 191 8.58 16.85 -3.63
N LYS A 192 9.46 17.82 -3.36
CA LYS A 192 10.48 17.71 -2.30
C LYS A 192 9.87 17.63 -0.91
N ALA A 193 8.80 18.38 -0.66
CA ALA A 193 8.12 18.40 0.63
C ALA A 193 7.30 17.11 0.89
N LEU A 194 6.76 16.50 -0.17
CA LEU A 194 6.17 15.16 -0.08
C LEU A 194 7.25 14.11 0.24
N GLY A 195 8.45 14.26 -0.32
CA GLY A 195 9.61 13.47 0.04
C GLY A 195 9.87 13.55 1.55
N GLU A 196 10.09 14.74 2.09
CA GLU A 196 10.35 14.96 3.53
C GLU A 196 9.25 14.37 4.44
N PHE A 197 7.98 14.34 4.00
CA PHE A 197 6.89 13.63 4.69
C PHE A 197 7.10 12.13 4.76
N HIS A 198 7.40 11.50 3.61
CA HIS A 198 7.68 10.07 3.56
C HIS A 198 8.95 9.69 4.32
N TRP A 199 9.87 10.64 4.57
CA TRP A 199 11.04 10.38 5.39
C TRP A 199 10.75 10.32 6.90
N ARG A 200 9.62 10.89 7.34
CA ARG A 200 9.21 10.95 8.75
C ARG A 200 7.99 10.08 9.08
N THR A 201 7.51 9.33 8.10
CA THR A 201 6.38 8.41 8.26
C THR A 201 6.79 6.99 7.94
N LEU A 202 6.17 6.04 8.64
CA LEU A 202 6.21 4.64 8.29
C LEU A 202 4.82 4.24 7.76
N PHE A 203 4.77 3.74 6.53
CA PHE A 203 3.56 3.16 5.96
C PHE A 203 3.42 1.70 6.39
N ILE A 204 2.30 1.37 7.03
CA ILE A 204 1.90 0.00 7.32
C ILE A 204 0.82 -0.39 6.34
N GLY A 205 1.10 -1.37 5.50
CA GLY A 205 0.15 -1.92 4.53
C GLY A 205 -0.20 -3.36 4.86
N ALA A 206 -1.40 -3.76 4.49
CA ALA A 206 -1.84 -5.15 4.49
C ALA A 206 -2.50 -5.44 3.13
N MET A 207 -1.97 -6.39 2.38
CA MET A 207 -2.53 -6.82 1.08
C MET A 207 -2.95 -8.28 1.16
N HIS A 208 -4.25 -8.55 1.06
CA HIS A 208 -4.79 -9.89 1.23
C HIS A 208 -5.08 -10.53 -0.13
N PHE A 209 -4.21 -11.41 -0.61
CA PHE A 209 -4.46 -12.12 -1.86
C PHE A 209 -5.57 -13.16 -1.70
N GLN A 210 -6.32 -13.38 -2.78
CA GLN A 210 -7.42 -14.32 -2.79
C GLN A 210 -6.91 -15.76 -2.90
N ASP A 211 -7.65 -16.70 -2.33
CA ASP A 211 -7.59 -18.12 -2.63
C ASP A 211 -8.97 -18.66 -3.04
N LEU A 212 -9.04 -19.94 -3.40
CA LEU A 212 -10.27 -20.60 -3.87
C LEU A 212 -11.45 -20.51 -2.88
N TYR A 213 -11.20 -20.18 -1.62
CA TYR A 213 -12.22 -20.15 -0.56
C TYR A 213 -12.77 -18.76 -0.25
N ASN A 214 -12.12 -17.69 -0.75
CA ASN A 214 -12.55 -16.31 -0.57
C ASN A 214 -12.52 -15.52 -1.91
N TYR A 215 -12.64 -16.24 -3.02
CA TYR A 215 -12.52 -15.68 -4.35
C TYR A 215 -13.73 -14.83 -4.73
N ASP A 216 -13.50 -13.53 -4.90
CA ASP A 216 -14.49 -12.53 -5.26
C ASP A 216 -14.13 -11.90 -6.62
N LEU A 217 -15.08 -11.95 -7.56
CA LEU A 217 -14.92 -11.40 -8.91
C LEU A 217 -14.85 -9.87 -8.91
N GLU A 218 -15.53 -9.18 -8.00
CA GLU A 218 -15.48 -7.70 -7.94
C GLU A 218 -14.09 -7.21 -7.51
N ARG A 219 -13.43 -7.97 -6.64
CA ARG A 219 -12.02 -7.74 -6.29
C ARG A 219 -11.09 -7.94 -7.48
N VAL A 220 -11.34 -8.96 -8.31
CA VAL A 220 -10.55 -9.23 -9.53
C VAL A 220 -10.74 -8.11 -10.57
N ARG A 221 -11.98 -7.65 -10.78
CA ARG A 221 -12.30 -6.58 -11.74
C ARG A 221 -11.64 -5.24 -11.40
N ARG A 222 -11.37 -5.00 -10.11
CA ARG A 222 -10.68 -3.81 -9.60
C ARG A 222 -9.27 -4.12 -9.08
N CYS A 223 -8.63 -5.15 -9.61
CA CYS A 223 -7.25 -5.45 -9.23
C CYS A 223 -6.32 -4.34 -9.71
N VAL A 224 -5.29 -4.04 -8.93
CA VAL A 224 -4.23 -3.07 -9.30
C VAL A 224 -2.86 -3.74 -9.42
N ILE A 225 -2.80 -5.06 -9.24
CA ILE A 225 -1.61 -5.88 -9.36
C ILE A 225 -1.84 -6.85 -10.51
N HIS A 226 -1.00 -6.80 -11.54
CA HIS A 226 -1.22 -7.55 -12.77
C HIS A 226 0.06 -8.24 -13.23
N TYR A 227 -0.11 -9.34 -13.94
CA TYR A 227 0.92 -9.97 -14.74
C TYR A 227 0.72 -9.61 -16.20
N THR A 228 1.81 -9.28 -16.88
CA THR A 228 1.85 -9.22 -18.34
C THR A 228 2.32 -10.56 -18.88
N THR A 229 1.67 -11.05 -19.93
CA THR A 229 2.06 -12.29 -20.61
C THR A 229 2.77 -12.00 -21.93
N PRO A 230 3.55 -12.95 -22.48
CA PRO A 230 4.23 -12.76 -23.77
C PRO A 230 3.29 -12.49 -24.96
N ASP A 231 2.03 -12.91 -24.90
CA ASP A 231 0.99 -12.56 -25.89
C ASP A 231 0.30 -11.21 -25.62
N GLY A 232 0.84 -10.39 -24.72
CA GLY A 232 0.38 -9.03 -24.47
C GLY A 232 -0.88 -8.91 -23.60
N ARG A 233 -1.36 -10.02 -22.99
CA ARG A 233 -2.47 -9.93 -22.04
C ARG A 233 -1.99 -9.33 -20.73
N ILE A 234 -2.88 -8.59 -20.07
CA ILE A 234 -2.73 -8.08 -18.72
C ILE A 234 -3.74 -8.84 -17.85
N ILE A 235 -3.23 -9.64 -16.90
CA ILE A 235 -4.05 -10.56 -16.11
C ILE A 235 -3.95 -10.14 -14.63
N PRO A 236 -5.08 -9.90 -13.94
CA PRO A 236 -5.09 -9.64 -12.50
C PRO A 236 -4.34 -10.71 -11.70
N PHE A 237 -3.60 -10.31 -10.66
CA PHE A 237 -2.76 -11.21 -9.85
C PHE A 237 -3.52 -12.44 -9.35
N CYS A 238 -4.70 -12.20 -8.76
CA CYS A 238 -5.50 -13.28 -8.21
C CYS A 238 -6.03 -14.21 -9.29
N ALA A 239 -6.43 -13.69 -10.46
CA ALA A 239 -6.89 -14.53 -11.58
C ALA A 239 -5.75 -15.32 -12.24
N TYR A 240 -4.54 -14.78 -12.21
CA TYR A 240 -3.34 -15.49 -12.67
C TYR A 240 -3.03 -16.67 -11.77
N ASN A 241 -2.96 -16.45 -10.45
CA ASN A 241 -2.50 -17.45 -9.48
C ASN A 241 -3.61 -18.32 -8.86
N THR A 242 -4.88 -17.97 -9.01
CA THR A 242 -6.01 -18.57 -8.28
C THR A 242 -7.31 -18.44 -9.09
N GLY A 243 -8.32 -19.26 -8.78
CA GLY A 243 -9.65 -19.16 -9.40
C GLY A 243 -9.61 -19.74 -10.81
N PRO A 244 -9.66 -18.92 -11.88
CA PRO A 244 -9.41 -19.39 -13.25
C PRO A 244 -8.00 -19.94 -13.47
N GLU A 245 -7.02 -19.55 -12.63
CA GLU A 245 -5.63 -20.02 -12.68
C GLU A 245 -4.97 -19.90 -14.07
N PHE A 246 -5.07 -18.71 -14.68
CA PHE A 246 -4.51 -18.45 -16.03
C PHE A 246 -3.01 -18.74 -16.13
N ARG A 247 -2.30 -18.78 -15.01
CA ARG A 247 -0.90 -19.21 -14.93
C ARG A 247 -0.64 -20.53 -15.65
N VAL A 248 -1.50 -21.55 -15.45
CA VAL A 248 -1.28 -22.88 -16.04
C VAL A 248 -1.34 -22.84 -17.57
N GLU A 249 -2.28 -22.09 -18.13
CA GLU A 249 -2.40 -21.88 -19.57
C GLU A 249 -1.17 -21.14 -20.11
N VAL A 250 -0.78 -20.05 -19.45
CA VAL A 250 0.36 -19.20 -19.84
C VAL A 250 1.67 -19.99 -19.78
N GLU A 251 1.94 -20.71 -18.70
CA GLU A 251 3.14 -21.51 -18.53
C GLU A 251 3.21 -22.66 -19.54
N LYS A 252 2.09 -23.33 -19.86
CA LYS A 252 2.07 -24.36 -20.91
C LYS A 252 2.35 -23.79 -22.31
N LYS A 253 1.88 -22.58 -22.59
CA LYS A 253 2.02 -21.95 -23.91
C LYS A 253 3.41 -21.33 -24.13
N PHE A 254 3.99 -20.76 -23.09
CA PHE A 254 5.22 -19.97 -23.19
C PHE A 254 6.41 -20.52 -22.41
N GLY A 255 6.19 -21.53 -21.59
CA GLY A 255 7.26 -22.24 -20.89
C GLY A 255 8.22 -22.89 -21.88
N MET A 256 9.49 -22.90 -21.52
CA MET A 256 10.55 -23.60 -22.25
C MET A 256 11.45 -24.32 -21.26
N SER A 257 12.10 -25.39 -21.70
CA SER A 257 13.10 -26.05 -20.89
C SER A 257 14.31 -25.14 -20.64
N ILE A 258 15.03 -25.41 -19.55
CA ILE A 258 16.29 -24.72 -19.23
C ILE A 258 17.28 -24.84 -20.40
N GLU A 259 17.35 -26.02 -21.03
CA GLU A 259 18.23 -26.29 -22.16
C GLU A 259 17.88 -25.45 -23.40
N GLU A 260 16.59 -25.33 -23.73
CA GLU A 260 16.12 -24.47 -24.83
C GLU A 260 16.38 -22.99 -24.55
N TRP A 261 16.17 -22.56 -23.31
CA TRP A 261 16.47 -21.20 -22.89
C TRP A 261 17.96 -20.88 -23.05
N GLN A 262 18.84 -21.79 -22.59
CA GLN A 262 20.30 -21.64 -22.68
C GLN A 262 20.78 -21.57 -24.12
N LYS A 263 20.19 -22.37 -25.02
CA LYS A 263 20.50 -22.32 -26.46
C LYS A 263 20.14 -20.96 -27.09
N ARG A 264 19.04 -20.34 -26.65
CA ARG A 264 18.62 -19.01 -27.13
C ARG A 264 19.42 -17.86 -26.49
N ASN A 265 20.02 -18.11 -25.33
CA ASN A 265 20.74 -17.11 -24.53
C ASN A 265 22.17 -17.60 -24.22
N PRO A 266 23.02 -17.81 -25.24
CA PRO A 266 24.36 -18.34 -25.02
C PRO A 266 25.19 -17.41 -24.12
N GLY A 267 25.87 -17.99 -23.13
CA GLY A 267 26.72 -17.26 -22.18
C GLY A 267 25.97 -16.58 -21.01
N ARG A 268 24.64 -16.67 -20.95
CA ARG A 268 23.83 -16.17 -19.83
C ARG A 268 23.68 -17.23 -18.74
N ASP A 269 23.71 -16.83 -17.47
CA ASP A 269 23.38 -17.71 -16.35
C ASP A 269 21.87 -17.62 -16.07
N ILE A 270 21.20 -18.76 -15.87
CA ILE A 270 19.75 -18.81 -15.67
C ILE A 270 19.26 -18.09 -14.41
N MET A 271 20.13 -17.93 -13.40
CA MET A 271 19.88 -17.15 -12.20
C MET A 271 20.40 -15.71 -12.31
N GLY A 272 20.86 -15.29 -13.50
CA GLY A 272 21.37 -13.95 -13.73
C GLY A 272 22.66 -13.64 -12.97
N ARG A 273 23.45 -14.65 -12.59
CA ARG A 273 24.74 -14.44 -11.90
C ARG A 273 25.75 -13.69 -12.76
N ASP A 274 25.58 -13.75 -14.08
CA ASP A 274 26.32 -12.94 -15.04
C ASP A 274 25.96 -11.44 -14.96
N LEU A 275 24.76 -11.10 -14.49
CA LEU A 275 24.33 -9.71 -14.27
C LEU A 275 24.74 -9.16 -12.90
N TYR A 276 24.87 -10.05 -11.92
CA TYR A 276 25.21 -9.72 -10.53
C TYR A 276 26.41 -10.56 -10.10
N PRO A 277 27.62 -10.21 -10.56
CA PRO A 277 28.81 -10.96 -10.23
C PRO A 277 29.01 -10.97 -8.70
N SER A 278 29.43 -12.11 -8.17
CA SER A 278 29.69 -12.30 -6.74
C SER A 278 30.78 -11.37 -6.20
N GLU A 279 31.64 -10.87 -7.08
CA GLU A 279 32.63 -9.85 -6.79
C GLU A 279 32.29 -8.60 -7.62
N LEU A 280 32.11 -7.46 -6.94
CA LEU A 280 32.03 -6.18 -7.62
C LEU A 280 33.43 -5.84 -8.15
N PRO A 281 33.56 -5.29 -9.38
CA PRO A 281 34.85 -4.80 -9.87
C PRO A 281 35.46 -3.83 -8.86
N ALA A 282 36.74 -4.04 -8.54
CA ALA A 282 37.53 -3.19 -7.65
C ALA A 282 37.62 -1.75 -8.16
#